data_AF-A0A1S2K9F6-F1
#
_entry.id   AF-A0A1S2K9F6-F1
#
_cell.length_a   1.000
_cell.length_b   1.000
_cell.length_c   1.000
_cell.angle_alpha   90.00
_cell.angle_beta   90.00
_cell.angle_gamma   90.00
#
_symmetry.space_group_name_H-M   'P 1'
#
loop_
_entity.id
_entity.type
_entity.pdbx_description
1 polymer ?
#
loop_
_entity_poly.entity_id
_entity_poly.type
_entity_poly.pdbx_seq_one_letter_code
_entity_poly.pdbx_strand_id
1 'polypeptide(L)'
;MASIKDRIRAAQDIKVQDGVEIPEWAPEVRFRVRGLPSADWEEYQNKLSKLQLQTGKSSAEMALKSNKALIVAKALYDQDTDERVFPDVAEGVAILGRKNAGIVNGLFNLVRYLSDDDKSFEEKVRDAEGNSDGDQS
;
A
#
# COMPACT_ATOMS: atom_id res chain seq x y z
N MET A 1 0.92 -23.01 -25.72
CA MET A 1 0.23 -22.71 -24.44
C MET A 1 1.20 -21.98 -23.55
N ALA A 2 0.82 -20.84 -22.96
CA ALA A 2 1.68 -20.15 -22.00
C ALA A 2 1.88 -21.04 -20.75
N SER A 3 3.09 -21.06 -20.19
CA SER A 3 3.35 -21.84 -18.99
C SER A 3 2.60 -21.26 -17.78
N ILE A 4 2.39 -22.06 -16.73
CA ILE A 4 1.82 -21.56 -15.46
C ILE A 4 2.65 -20.38 -14.93
N LYS A 5 3.98 -20.45 -15.08
CA LYS A 5 4.89 -19.36 -14.71
C LYS A 5 4.62 -18.06 -15.47
N ASP A 6 4.34 -18.15 -16.78
CA ASP A 6 4.04 -16.96 -17.58
C ASP A 6 2.67 -16.38 -17.23
N ARG A 7 1.70 -17.23 -16.88
CA ARG A 7 0.40 -16.79 -16.36
C ARG A 7 0.52 -16.06 -15.03
N ILE A 8 1.36 -16.54 -14.11
CA ILE A 8 1.64 -15.87 -12.84
C ILE A 8 2.33 -14.53 -13.08
N ARG A 9 3.35 -14.48 -13.96
CA ARG A 9 4.06 -13.23 -14.28
C ARG A 9 3.12 -12.17 -14.88
N ALA A 10 2.14 -12.59 -15.66
CA ALA A 10 1.17 -11.70 -16.29
C ALA A 10 -0.03 -11.34 -15.39
N ALA A 11 -0.19 -12.02 -14.24
CA ALA A 11 -1.28 -11.74 -13.33
C ALA A 11 -1.13 -10.34 -12.71
N GLN A 12 -2.22 -9.59 -12.70
CA GLN A 12 -2.33 -8.33 -11.97
C GLN A 12 -3.24 -8.57 -10.78
N ASP A 13 -2.67 -9.09 -9.70
CA ASP A 13 -3.35 -9.44 -8.45
C ASP A 13 -3.24 -8.36 -7.37
N ILE A 14 -2.50 -7.27 -7.64
CA ILE A 14 -2.41 -6.10 -6.77
C ILE A 14 -3.71 -5.30 -6.87
N LYS A 15 -4.46 -5.22 -5.76
CA LYS A 15 -5.67 -4.41 -5.68
C LYS A 15 -5.34 -2.92 -5.76
N VAL A 16 -6.25 -2.17 -6.37
CA VAL A 16 -6.13 -0.71 -6.52
C VAL A 16 -7.42 -0.03 -6.10
N GLN A 17 -7.30 1.20 -5.62
CA GLN A 17 -8.41 2.12 -5.39
C GLN A 17 -8.18 3.36 -6.23
N ASP A 18 -9.09 3.61 -7.18
CA ASP A 18 -9.11 4.81 -8.01
C ASP A 18 -10.00 5.88 -7.38
N GLY A 19 -9.85 7.11 -7.86
CA GLY A 19 -10.68 8.26 -7.51
C GLY A 19 -10.42 8.80 -6.11
N VAL A 20 -9.24 8.55 -5.55
CA VAL A 20 -8.89 9.09 -4.23
C VAL A 20 -8.60 10.57 -4.38
N GLU A 21 -9.44 11.41 -3.81
CA GLU A 21 -9.30 12.86 -3.84
C GLU A 21 -8.74 13.36 -2.50
N ILE A 22 -7.72 14.22 -2.57
CA ILE A 22 -7.11 14.88 -1.39
C ILE A 22 -7.07 16.38 -1.66
N PRO A 23 -8.20 17.09 -1.49
CA PRO A 23 -8.32 18.49 -1.86
C PRO A 23 -7.29 19.40 -1.17
N GLU A 24 -6.85 19.03 0.05
CA GLU A 24 -5.83 19.77 0.81
C GLU A 24 -4.44 19.72 0.19
N TRP A 25 -4.16 18.77 -0.71
CA TRP A 25 -2.87 18.63 -1.37
C TRP A 25 -2.88 19.19 -2.78
N ALA A 26 -3.90 18.80 -3.55
CA ALA A 26 -4.08 19.21 -4.92
C ALA A 26 -5.58 19.15 -5.24
N PRO A 27 -6.31 20.27 -5.15
CA PRO A 27 -7.70 20.28 -5.57
C PRO A 27 -7.78 19.87 -7.05
N GLU A 28 -8.80 19.08 -7.40
CA GLU A 28 -9.05 18.54 -8.76
C GLU A 28 -8.13 17.41 -9.22
N VAL A 29 -7.09 17.04 -8.46
CA VAL A 29 -6.24 15.89 -8.79
C VAL A 29 -6.81 14.62 -8.16
N ARG A 30 -6.85 13.56 -8.96
CA ARG A 30 -7.24 12.22 -8.52
C ARG A 30 -6.03 11.31 -8.42
N PHE A 31 -5.96 10.62 -7.29
CA PHE A 31 -4.91 9.66 -7.01
C PHE A 31 -5.45 8.24 -7.16
N ARG A 32 -4.57 7.35 -7.63
CA ARG A 32 -4.71 5.90 -7.54
C ARG A 32 -3.85 5.41 -6.39
N VAL A 33 -4.45 4.65 -5.48
CA VAL A 33 -3.73 3.99 -4.39
C VAL A 33 -3.65 2.50 -4.69
N ARG A 34 -2.46 1.92 -4.60
CA ARG A 34 -2.25 0.48 -4.85
C ARG A 34 -1.92 -0.25 -3.55
N GLY A 35 -2.31 -1.51 -3.46
CA GLY A 35 -1.70 -2.45 -2.52
C GLY A 35 -0.19 -2.59 -2.80
N LEU A 36 0.56 -3.08 -1.83
CA LEU A 36 1.99 -3.35 -2.03
C LEU A 36 2.24 -4.82 -2.38
N PRO A 37 3.23 -5.10 -3.25
CA PRO A 37 3.74 -6.46 -3.44
C PRO A 37 4.22 -7.06 -2.11
N SER A 38 4.11 -8.39 -1.96
CA SER A 38 4.52 -9.09 -0.73
C SER A 38 5.95 -8.73 -0.28
N ALA A 39 6.90 -8.62 -1.22
CA ALA A 39 8.28 -8.25 -0.89
C ALA A 39 8.42 -6.84 -0.27
N ASP A 40 7.67 -5.86 -0.79
CA ASP A 40 7.68 -4.49 -0.25
C ASP A 40 7.01 -4.42 1.13
N TRP A 41 5.95 -5.22 1.32
CA TRP A 41 5.24 -5.31 2.59
C TRP A 41 6.08 -5.98 3.68
N GLU A 42 6.76 -7.08 3.35
CA GLU A 42 7.69 -7.77 4.25
C GLU A 42 8.88 -6.88 4.62
N GLU A 43 9.42 -6.09 3.68
CA GLU A 43 10.49 -5.12 3.98
C GLU A 43 10.05 -4.13 5.07
N TYR A 44 8.81 -3.66 4.98
CA TYR A 44 8.21 -2.76 5.97
C TYR A 44 8.02 -3.43 7.33
N GLN A 45 7.44 -4.63 7.36
CA GLN A 45 7.26 -5.38 8.61
C GLN A 45 8.60 -5.66 9.30
N ASN A 46 9.61 -6.09 8.54
CA ASN A 46 10.96 -6.34 9.06
C ASN A 46 11.61 -5.07 9.62
N LYS A 47 11.41 -3.91 8.98
CA LYS A 47 11.86 -2.61 9.52
C LYS A 47 11.17 -2.27 10.84
N LEU A 48 9.86 -2.48 10.94
CA LEU A 48 9.11 -2.25 12.19
C LEU A 48 9.58 -3.16 13.33
N SER A 49 9.75 -4.45 13.08
CA SER A 49 10.21 -5.40 14.11
C SER A 49 11.59 -5.03 14.63
N LYS A 50 12.52 -4.60 13.77
CA LYS A 50 13.85 -4.13 14.18
C LYS A 50 13.78 -2.87 15.05
N LEU A 51 12.90 -1.93 14.72
CA LEU A 51 12.72 -0.70 15.49
C LEU A 51 12.15 -0.95 16.89
N GLN A 52 11.18 -1.87 17.01
CA GLN A 52 10.61 -2.27 18.30
C GLN A 52 11.66 -2.86 19.25
N LEU A 53 12.67 -3.55 18.71
CA LEU A 53 13.78 -4.11 19.49
C LEU A 53 14.82 -3.07 19.93
N GLN A 54 14.85 -1.88 19.31
CA GLN A 54 15.97 -0.93 19.44
C GLN A 54 15.63 0.41 20.11
N THR A 55 14.36 0.79 20.32
CA THR A 55 14.02 2.18 20.67
C THR A 55 13.20 2.36 21.96
N GLY A 56 13.60 3.35 22.78
CA GLY A 56 12.76 3.93 23.84
C GLY A 56 11.62 4.80 23.28
N LYS A 57 10.60 5.08 24.10
CA LYS A 57 9.26 5.57 23.69
C LYS A 57 9.23 6.72 22.68
N SER A 58 10.10 7.72 22.77
CA SER A 58 10.05 8.92 21.90
C SER A 58 10.61 8.69 20.49
N SER A 59 11.69 7.91 20.34
CA SER A 59 12.27 7.60 19.02
C SER A 59 11.38 6.65 18.22
N ALA A 60 10.57 5.82 18.91
CA ALA A 60 9.66 4.87 18.28
C ALA A 60 8.52 5.57 17.52
N GLU A 61 7.95 6.66 18.05
CA GLU A 61 6.84 7.38 17.40
C GLU A 61 7.27 8.10 16.12
N MET A 62 8.44 8.75 16.12
CA MET A 62 8.98 9.41 14.94
C MET A 62 9.36 8.40 13.85
N ALA A 63 9.90 7.24 14.25
CA ALA A 63 10.20 6.14 13.34
C ALA A 63 8.91 5.55 12.74
N LEU A 64 7.87 5.33 13.55
CA LEU A 64 6.55 4.87 13.09
C LEU A 64 5.92 5.81 12.06
N LYS A 65 5.97 7.13 12.30
CA LYS A 65 5.44 8.12 11.35
C LYS A 65 6.20 8.09 10.02
N SER A 66 7.53 8.00 10.07
CA SER A 66 8.39 7.93 8.88
C SER A 66 8.15 6.65 8.08
N ASN A 67 7.85 5.54 8.75
CA ASN A 67 7.57 4.26 8.10
C ASN A 67 6.20 4.25 7.40
N LYS A 68 5.16 4.87 7.98
CA LYS A 68 3.86 5.01 7.30
C LYS A 68 3.98 5.85 6.04
N ALA A 69 4.73 6.95 6.11
CA ALA A 69 5.02 7.79 4.95
C ALA A 69 5.75 7.02 3.83
N LEU A 70 6.64 6.08 4.18
CA LEU A 70 7.33 5.22 3.22
C LEU A 70 6.35 4.36 2.40
N ILE A 71 5.39 3.74 3.09
CA ILE A 71 4.38 2.89 2.45
C ILE A 71 3.49 3.71 1.53
N VAL A 72 3.03 4.87 2.00
CA VAL A 72 2.21 5.77 1.18
C VAL A 72 3.00 6.26 -0.05
N ALA A 73 4.29 6.60 0.10
CA ALA A 73 5.12 7.05 -1.01
C ALA A 73 5.31 5.98 -2.11
N LYS A 74 5.43 4.70 -1.74
CA LYS A 74 5.53 3.59 -2.69
C LYS A 74 4.20 3.29 -3.41
N ALA A 75 3.07 3.59 -2.76
CA ALA A 75 1.74 3.13 -3.16
C ALA A 75 0.86 4.19 -3.84
N LEU A 76 1.28 5.45 -3.84
CA LEU A 76 0.51 6.57 -4.40
C LEU A 76 0.91 6.85 -5.86
N TYR A 77 -0.09 6.84 -6.75
CA TYR A 77 0.04 7.08 -8.19
C TYR A 77 -0.90 8.20 -8.62
N ASP A 78 -0.48 8.96 -9.62
CA ASP A 78 -1.37 9.83 -10.38
C ASP A 78 -2.32 8.94 -11.18
N GLN A 79 -3.63 9.17 -11.07
CA GLN A 79 -4.61 8.32 -11.74
C GLN A 79 -4.63 8.52 -13.26
N ASP A 80 -4.37 9.74 -13.72
CA ASP A 80 -4.50 10.10 -15.13
C ASP A 80 -3.28 9.63 -15.93
N THR A 81 -2.08 9.71 -15.34
CA THR A 81 -0.83 9.30 -16.00
C THR A 81 -0.38 7.88 -15.64
N ASP A 82 -0.94 7.30 -14.57
CA ASP A 82 -0.49 6.05 -13.96
C ASP A 82 0.96 6.08 -13.45
N GLU A 83 1.55 7.28 -13.33
CA GLU A 83 2.90 7.47 -12.81
C GLU A 83 2.91 7.51 -11.28
N ARG A 84 4.00 7.01 -10.67
CA ARG A 84 4.16 7.11 -9.23
C ARG A 84 4.35 8.57 -8.84
N VAL A 85 3.57 9.07 -7.88
CA VAL A 85 3.64 10.47 -7.41
C VAL A 85 5.01 10.80 -6.83
N PHE A 86 5.65 9.82 -6.18
CA PHE A 86 7.00 9.95 -5.63
C PHE A 86 7.94 8.91 -6.26
N PRO A 87 8.55 9.20 -7.44
CA PRO A 87 9.53 8.31 -8.06
C PRO A 87 10.74 8.08 -7.15
N ASP A 88 11.21 9.14 -6.49
CA ASP A 88 12.13 9.05 -5.35
C ASP A 88 11.34 8.88 -4.05
N VAL A 89 11.42 7.69 -3.48
CA VAL A 89 10.73 7.33 -2.25
C VAL A 89 11.27 8.11 -1.04
N ALA A 90 12.58 8.43 -1.00
CA ALA A 90 13.16 9.16 0.11
C ALA A 90 12.67 10.61 0.15
N GLU A 91 12.57 11.24 -1.03
CA GLU A 91 11.94 12.56 -1.18
C GLU A 91 10.47 12.51 -0.75
N GLY A 92 9.72 11.51 -1.22
CA GLY A 92 8.32 11.32 -0.85
C GLY A 92 8.10 11.20 0.66
N VAL A 93 8.94 10.44 1.37
CA VAL A 93 8.90 10.32 2.84
C VAL A 93 9.13 11.68 3.49
N ALA A 94 10.11 12.46 3.04
CA ALA A 94 10.41 13.77 3.59
C ALA A 94 9.25 14.77 3.40
N ILE A 95 8.58 14.72 2.24
CA ILE A 95 7.40 15.54 1.94
C ILE A 95 6.21 15.11 2.81
N LEU A 96 5.85 13.82 2.78
CA LEU A 96 4.69 13.27 3.49
C LEU A 96 4.83 13.38 5.01
N GLY A 97 6.06 13.29 5.54
CA GLY A 97 6.33 13.47 6.98
C GLY A 97 5.91 14.84 7.52
N ARG A 98 5.80 15.85 6.66
CA ARG A 98 5.35 17.22 6.98
C ARG A 98 3.87 17.47 6.73
N LYS A 99 3.14 16.52 6.13
CA LYS A 99 1.71 16.65 5.84
C LYS A 99 0.85 16.28 7.05
N ASN A 100 -0.45 16.55 6.92
CA ASN A 100 -1.45 16.22 7.94
C ASN A 100 -1.40 14.72 8.27
N ALA A 101 -1.21 14.41 9.55
CA ALA A 101 -1.06 13.02 10.01
C ALA A 101 -2.32 12.18 9.78
N GLY A 102 -3.52 12.77 9.86
CA GLY A 102 -4.79 12.10 9.59
C GLY A 102 -4.87 11.61 8.14
N ILE A 103 -4.49 12.46 7.18
CA ILE A 103 -4.48 12.10 5.75
C ILE A 103 -3.48 10.97 5.49
N VAL A 104 -2.23 11.12 5.97
CA VAL A 104 -1.19 10.09 5.78
C VAL A 104 -1.58 8.77 6.44
N ASN A 105 -2.18 8.81 7.64
CA ASN A 105 -2.68 7.60 8.30
C ASN A 105 -3.86 6.96 7.56
N GLY A 106 -4.78 7.76 7.02
CA GLY A 106 -5.90 7.27 6.20
C GLY A 106 -5.41 6.54 4.95
N LEU A 107 -4.48 7.15 4.21
CA LEU A 107 -3.85 6.53 3.05
C LEU A 107 -3.10 5.25 3.43
N PHE A 108 -2.35 5.26 4.53
CA PHE A 108 -1.67 4.07 5.02
C PHE A 108 -2.65 2.92 5.30
N ASN A 109 -3.77 3.21 5.96
CA ASN A 109 -4.80 2.20 6.23
C ASN A 109 -5.43 1.67 4.95
N LEU A 110 -5.65 2.53 3.95
CA LEU A 110 -6.14 2.11 2.63
C LEU A 110 -5.14 1.17 1.95
N VAL A 111 -3.85 1.50 1.96
CA VAL A 111 -2.80 0.62 1.41
C VAL A 111 -2.78 -0.73 2.14
N ARG A 112 -2.92 -0.72 3.48
CA ARG A 112 -2.97 -1.94 4.30
C ARG A 112 -4.14 -2.84 3.89
N TYR A 113 -5.33 -2.25 3.73
CA TYR A 113 -6.53 -2.95 3.28
C TYR A 113 -6.37 -3.54 1.88
N LEU A 114 -5.85 -2.75 0.93
CA LEU A 114 -5.60 -3.22 -0.44
C LEU A 114 -4.53 -4.32 -0.52
N SER A 115 -3.65 -4.40 0.47
CA SER A 115 -2.62 -5.45 0.59
C SER A 115 -3.13 -6.70 1.33
N ASP A 116 -4.41 -6.73 1.71
CA ASP A 116 -5.05 -7.78 2.51
C ASP A 116 -4.25 -8.17 3.78
N ASP A 117 -3.58 -7.21 4.42
CA ASP A 117 -2.83 -7.45 5.67
C ASP A 117 -3.75 -7.61 6.89
N ASP A 118 -5.02 -7.25 6.75
CA ASP A 118 -6.06 -7.43 7.75
C ASP A 118 -6.74 -8.81 7.69
N LYS A 119 -6.47 -9.62 6.66
CA LYS A 119 -7.06 -10.95 6.48
C LYS A 119 -6.06 -12.08 6.80
N SER A 120 -6.53 -13.05 7.57
CA SER A 120 -5.83 -14.32 7.78
C SER A 120 -5.75 -15.13 6.48
N PHE A 121 -4.78 -16.05 6.39
CA PHE A 121 -4.65 -16.95 5.24
C PHE A 121 -5.94 -17.74 4.97
N GLU A 122 -6.62 -18.18 6.04
CA GLU A 122 -7.87 -18.93 5.96
C GLU A 122 -9.03 -18.09 5.42
N GLU A 123 -9.09 -16.80 5.76
CA GLU A 123 -10.06 -15.86 5.18
C GLU A 123 -9.78 -15.60 3.69
N LYS A 124 -8.50 -15.51 3.31
CA LYS A 124 -8.10 -15.36 1.90
C LYS A 124 -8.48 -16.59 1.06
N VAL A 125 -8.27 -17.79 1.61
CA VAL A 125 -8.68 -19.05 0.96
C VAL A 125 -10.20 -19.10 0.82
N ARG A 126 -10.96 -18.75 1.87
CA ARG A 126 -12.43 -18.73 1.83
C ARG A 126 -12.99 -17.73 0.83
N ASP A 127 -12.41 -16.54 0.73
CA ASP A 127 -12.82 -15.52 -0.26
C ASP A 127 -12.52 -16.00 -1.69
N ALA A 128 -11.40 -16.69 -1.90
CA ALA A 128 -11.07 -17.30 -3.18
C ALA A 128 -12.04 -18.44 -3.54
N GLU A 129 -12.40 -19.27 -2.57
CA GLU A 129 -13.39 -20.35 -2.75
C GLU A 129 -14.79 -19.79 -3.03
N GLY A 130 -15.22 -18.74 -2.33
CA GLY A 130 -16.54 -18.10 -2.53
C GLY A 130 -16.72 -17.36 -3.85
N ASN A 131 -15.63 -16.94 -4.51
CA ASN A 131 -15.65 -16.37 -5.87
C ASN A 131 -15.65 -17.44 -6.99
N SER A 132 -15.58 -18.73 -6.64
CA SER A 132 -15.53 -19.84 -7.61
C SER A 132 -16.91 -20.25 -8.12
N ASP A 133 -18.01 -19.83 -7.46
CA ASP A 133 -19.38 -20.26 -7.78
C ASP A 133 -20.14 -19.28 -8.69
N GLY A 134 -19.45 -18.31 -9.29
CA GLY A 134 -20.07 -17.19 -10.03
C GLY A 134 -20.00 -17.22 -11.56
N ASP A 135 -19.60 -18.32 -12.20
CA ASP A 135 -19.63 -18.44 -13.67
C ASP A 135 -20.09 -19.84 -14.11
N GLN A 136 -21.36 -20.14 -13.87
CA GLN A 136 -22.11 -21.08 -14.71
C GLN A 136 -23.54 -20.59 -14.96
N SER A 137 -23.75 -20.13 -16.20
CA SER A 137 -25.02 -19.96 -16.96
C SER A 137 -25.64 -18.56 -17.00
#